data_AF-A0A2V9Z6Q3-F1
#
_entry.id   AF-A0A2V9Z6Q3-F1
#
_cell.length_a   1.000
_cell.length_b   1.000
_cell.length_c   1.000
_cell.angle_alpha   90.00
_cell.angle_beta   90.00
_cell.angle_gamma   90.00
#
_symmetry.space_group_name_H-M   'P 1'
#
loop_
_entity.id
_entity.type
_entity.pdbx_description
1 polymer ?
#
loop_
_entity_poly.entity_id
_entity_poly.type
_entity_poly.pdbx_seq_one_letter_code
_entity_poly.pdbx_strand_id
1 'polypeptide(L)'
;MSKLMTRRKLITTGLGVAAGASGIAVAARLANRYGLIPPDNGGVFGIGETLTYAAQRILMSHHSLAREFGRSEISKVAPVNGDPPETEAYQRLLHSGFADWRLSVDGLVARPSSFTLEELKRLPSRTQITLHACEMGWSFIAEWTGVPLNYLLSSVGILPKARYVVFFRLIRGGRASTWRMRCIRKCYSLTP
;
A
#
# COMPACT_ATOMS: atom_id res chain seq x y z
N MET A 1 -21.48 55.60 6.74
CA MET A 1 -22.34 54.81 7.65
C MET A 1 -21.56 53.63 8.22
N SER A 2 -20.90 53.81 9.37
CA SER A 2 -20.18 52.76 10.08
C SER A 2 -21.18 51.89 10.87
N LYS A 3 -21.38 50.64 10.48
CA LYS A 3 -22.13 49.67 11.29
C LYS A 3 -21.29 49.35 12.54
N LEU A 4 -21.57 49.99 13.66
CA LEU A 4 -20.96 49.71 14.96
C LEU A 4 -21.22 48.25 15.37
N MET A 5 -20.16 47.46 15.49
CA MET A 5 -20.23 46.08 15.99
C MET A 5 -20.65 46.08 17.46
N THR A 6 -21.85 45.55 17.75
CA THR A 6 -22.39 45.45 19.11
C THR A 6 -21.70 44.33 19.90
N ARG A 7 -21.47 44.50 21.21
CA ARG A 7 -20.84 43.48 22.09
C ARG A 7 -21.48 42.10 21.95
N ARG A 8 -22.81 42.01 21.87
CA ARG A 8 -23.52 40.73 21.62
C ARG A 8 -23.09 40.09 20.31
N LYS A 9 -22.99 40.85 19.22
CA LYS A 9 -22.58 40.36 17.91
C LYS A 9 -21.12 39.89 17.91
N LEU A 10 -20.26 40.56 18.69
CA LEU A 10 -18.87 40.16 18.89
C LEU A 10 -18.76 38.85 19.68
N ILE A 11 -19.54 38.70 20.75
CA ILE A 11 -19.59 37.48 21.57
C ILE A 11 -20.16 36.29 20.78
N THR A 12 -21.28 36.46 20.08
CA THR A 12 -21.91 35.38 19.30
C THR A 12 -21.05 34.96 18.12
N THR A 13 -20.40 35.91 17.44
CA THR A 13 -19.47 35.59 16.33
C THR A 13 -18.22 34.90 16.87
N GLY A 14 -17.67 35.38 18.00
CA GLY A 14 -16.51 34.76 18.64
C GLY A 14 -16.78 33.32 19.10
N LEU A 15 -17.93 33.07 19.73
CA LEU A 15 -18.38 31.73 20.12
C LEU A 15 -18.59 30.82 18.90
N GLY A 16 -19.23 31.31 17.83
CA GLY A 16 -19.43 30.54 16.61
C GLY A 16 -18.12 30.15 15.93
N VAL A 17 -17.17 31.08 15.85
CA VAL A 17 -15.82 30.82 15.30
C VAL A 17 -15.06 29.83 16.18
N ALA A 18 -15.08 30.00 17.51
CA ALA A 18 -14.39 29.10 18.43
C ALA A 18 -14.96 27.67 18.39
N ALA A 19 -16.28 27.52 18.35
CA ALA A 19 -16.94 26.22 18.22
C ALA A 19 -16.64 25.56 16.88
N GLY A 20 -16.69 26.32 15.78
CA GLY A 20 -16.34 25.83 14.44
C GLY A 20 -14.88 25.37 14.34
N ALA A 21 -13.94 26.19 14.83
CA ALA A 21 -12.51 25.85 14.84
C ALA A 21 -12.21 24.61 15.71
N SER A 22 -12.87 24.50 16.87
CA SER A 22 -12.73 23.34 17.75
C SER A 22 -13.27 22.06 17.09
N GLY A 23 -14.42 22.14 16.42
CA GLY A 23 -14.98 21.02 15.67
C GLY A 23 -14.05 20.52 14.56
N ILE A 24 -13.46 21.44 13.78
CA ILE A 24 -12.49 21.10 12.73
C ILE A 24 -11.24 20.46 13.33
N ALA A 25 -10.71 20.99 14.43
CA ALA A 25 -9.52 20.44 15.09
C ALA A 25 -9.76 19.02 15.63
N VAL A 26 -10.93 18.77 16.23
CA VAL A 26 -11.33 17.43 16.69
C VAL A 26 -11.47 16.47 15.50
N ALA A 27 -12.15 16.89 14.42
CA ALA A 27 -12.30 16.08 13.22
C ALA A 27 -10.94 15.71 12.59
N ALA A 28 -10.03 16.68 12.45
CA ALA A 28 -8.68 16.45 11.95
C ALA A 28 -7.89 15.48 12.85
N ARG A 29 -8.02 15.61 14.18
CA ARG A 29 -7.37 14.70 15.13
C ARG A 29 -7.89 13.27 15.03
N LEU A 30 -9.21 13.11 14.88
CA LEU A 30 -9.83 11.80 14.68
C LEU A 30 -9.41 11.19 13.34
N ALA A 31 -9.47 11.96 12.25
CA ALA A 31 -9.05 11.51 10.93
C ALA A 31 -7.58 11.05 10.94
N ASN A 32 -6.67 11.78 11.60
CA ASN A 32 -5.28 11.35 11.76
C ASN A 32 -5.15 10.07 12.59
N ARG A 33 -5.91 9.94 13.69
CA ARG A 33 -5.90 8.75 14.57
C ARG A 33 -6.30 7.49 13.80
N TYR A 34 -7.31 7.58 12.95
CA TYR A 34 -7.81 6.48 12.13
C TYR A 34 -7.07 6.31 10.79
N GLY A 35 -6.05 7.13 10.52
CA GLY A 35 -5.28 7.06 9.28
C GLY A 35 -6.12 7.38 8.04
N LEU A 36 -7.02 8.35 8.15
CA LEU A 36 -7.86 8.88 7.06
C LEU A 36 -7.24 10.12 6.41
N ILE A 37 -6.10 10.59 6.90
CA ILE A 37 -5.35 11.68 6.29
C ILE A 37 -4.17 11.08 5.51
N PRO A 38 -4.10 11.29 4.19
CA PRO A 38 -3.00 10.79 3.39
C PRO A 38 -1.70 11.51 3.76
N PRO A 39 -0.54 10.85 3.66
CA PRO A 39 0.75 11.43 4.04
C PRO A 39 1.21 12.58 3.14
N ASP A 40 0.59 12.73 1.98
CA ASP A 40 0.81 13.69 0.89
C ASP A 40 -0.23 14.82 0.83
N ASN A 41 -1.08 14.98 1.85
CA ASN A 41 -2.16 15.98 1.89
C ASN A 41 -1.74 17.47 1.92
N GLY A 42 -0.52 17.80 1.49
CA GLY A 42 -0.02 19.16 1.40
C GLY A 42 -0.52 19.91 0.16
N GLY A 43 -0.29 21.22 0.12
CA GLY A 43 -0.62 22.03 -1.05
C GLY A 43 -2.11 22.32 -1.25
N VAL A 44 -2.43 22.90 -2.41
CA VAL A 44 -3.77 23.46 -2.71
C VAL A 44 -4.84 22.36 -2.84
N PHE A 45 -4.45 21.14 -3.22
CA PHE A 45 -5.37 20.02 -3.40
C PHE A 45 -5.50 19.10 -2.18
N GLY A 46 -4.74 19.36 -1.10
CA GLY A 46 -4.62 18.47 0.05
C GLY A 46 -5.94 18.15 0.77
N ILE A 47 -6.91 19.08 0.78
CA ILE A 47 -8.26 18.82 1.32
C ILE A 47 -9.01 17.81 0.44
N GLY A 48 -8.96 17.99 -0.89
CA GLY A 48 -9.59 17.09 -1.84
C GLY A 48 -8.98 15.68 -1.81
N GLU A 49 -7.65 15.60 -1.71
CA GLU A 49 -6.92 14.35 -1.51
C GLU A 49 -7.31 13.67 -0.19
N THR A 50 -7.41 14.43 0.90
CA THR A 50 -7.84 13.91 2.21
C THR A 50 -9.25 13.35 2.14
N LEU A 51 -10.19 14.08 1.53
CA LEU A 51 -11.58 13.62 1.39
C LEU A 51 -11.67 12.37 0.52
N THR A 52 -10.95 12.35 -0.61
CA THR A 52 -10.91 11.19 -1.51
C THR A 52 -10.33 9.97 -0.81
N TYR A 53 -9.20 10.13 -0.12
CA TYR A 53 -8.53 9.07 0.62
C TYR A 53 -9.40 8.53 1.76
N ALA A 54 -10.03 9.42 2.54
CA ALA A 54 -10.93 9.04 3.61
C ALA A 54 -12.17 8.29 3.07
N ALA A 55 -12.81 8.80 2.03
CA ALA A 55 -13.96 8.17 1.39
C ALA A 55 -13.59 6.78 0.86
N GLN A 56 -12.46 6.66 0.15
CA GLN A 56 -11.95 5.40 -0.36
C GLN A 56 -11.73 4.38 0.77
N ARG A 57 -11.07 4.76 1.87
CA ARG A 57 -10.87 3.86 3.02
C ARG A 57 -12.15 3.46 3.72
N ILE A 58 -13.09 4.38 3.89
CA ILE A 58 -14.38 4.09 4.56
C ILE A 58 -15.20 3.13 3.69
N LEU A 59 -15.40 3.46 2.42
CA LEU A 59 -16.23 2.68 1.50
C LEU A 59 -15.63 1.32 1.16
N MET A 60 -14.30 1.23 1.02
CA MET A 60 -13.61 -0.01 0.65
C MET A 60 -13.16 -0.85 1.85
N SER A 61 -13.33 -0.38 3.09
CA SER A 61 -12.88 -1.10 4.30
C SER A 61 -13.43 -2.53 4.40
N HIS A 62 -14.62 -2.78 3.85
CA HIS A 62 -15.30 -4.06 3.87
C HIS A 62 -15.21 -4.85 2.55
N HIS A 63 -14.62 -4.29 1.50
CA HIS A 63 -14.49 -4.90 0.17
C HIS A 63 -13.01 -5.12 -0.18
N SER A 64 -12.33 -5.95 0.62
CA SER A 64 -10.87 -6.12 0.58
C SER A 64 -10.35 -7.09 -0.49
N LEU A 65 -11.24 -7.86 -1.13
CA LEU A 65 -10.86 -8.82 -2.16
C LEU A 65 -11.30 -8.35 -3.55
N ALA A 66 -10.37 -8.45 -4.51
CA ALA A 66 -10.71 -8.33 -5.92
C ALA A 66 -11.77 -9.38 -6.29
N ARG A 67 -12.63 -9.07 -7.25
CA ARG A 67 -13.59 -10.05 -7.79
C ARG A 67 -12.84 -11.28 -8.29
N GLU A 68 -13.25 -12.44 -7.83
CA GLU A 68 -12.75 -13.72 -8.32
C GLU A 68 -13.64 -14.29 -9.42
N PHE A 69 -13.03 -15.00 -10.36
CA PHE A 69 -13.64 -15.55 -11.56
C PHE A 69 -13.57 -17.07 -11.57
N GLY A 70 -14.33 -17.71 -12.45
CA GLY A 70 -14.26 -19.15 -12.68
C GLY A 70 -13.07 -19.53 -13.57
N ARG A 71 -12.65 -20.80 -13.50
CA ARG A 71 -11.60 -21.37 -14.37
C ARG A 71 -11.93 -21.26 -15.86
N SER A 72 -13.22 -21.31 -16.21
CA SER A 72 -13.70 -21.16 -17.59
C SER A 72 -13.49 -19.75 -18.17
N GLU A 73 -13.24 -18.76 -17.31
CA GLU A 73 -13.05 -17.35 -17.70
C GLU A 73 -11.57 -16.98 -17.84
N ILE A 74 -10.65 -17.92 -17.57
CA ILE A 74 -9.21 -17.70 -17.74
C ILE A 74 -8.93 -17.33 -19.20
N SER A 75 -8.20 -16.24 -19.39
CA SER A 75 -7.86 -15.74 -20.72
C SER A 75 -6.92 -16.71 -21.42
N LYS A 76 -7.14 -16.94 -22.72
CA LYS A 76 -6.30 -17.83 -23.54
C LYS A 76 -4.85 -17.33 -23.66
N VAL A 77 -4.65 -16.03 -23.57
CA VAL A 77 -3.36 -15.36 -23.69
C VAL A 77 -3.19 -14.42 -22.50
N ALA A 78 -2.06 -14.53 -21.81
CA ALA A 78 -1.59 -13.55 -20.85
C ALA A 78 -0.50 -12.71 -21.53
N PRO A 79 -0.76 -11.45 -21.93
CA PRO A 79 0.25 -10.60 -22.54
C PRO A 79 1.44 -10.41 -21.59
N VAL A 80 2.64 -10.62 -22.12
CA VAL A 80 3.90 -10.34 -21.41
C VAL A 80 4.38 -8.96 -21.87
N ASN A 81 4.64 -8.07 -20.93
CA ASN A 81 5.14 -6.74 -21.24
C ASN A 81 6.67 -6.69 -21.16
N GLY A 82 7.31 -6.67 -22.32
CA GLY A 82 8.77 -6.54 -22.45
C GLY A 82 9.54 -7.85 -22.29
N ASP A 83 10.84 -7.76 -22.56
CA ASP A 83 11.77 -8.89 -22.46
C ASP A 83 12.26 -9.10 -21.02
N PRO A 84 12.70 -10.32 -20.67
CA PRO A 84 13.35 -10.58 -19.40
C PRO A 84 14.57 -9.66 -19.18
N PRO A 85 14.88 -9.26 -17.93
CA PRO A 85 16.02 -8.39 -17.66
C PRO A 85 17.37 -9.01 -18.10
N GLU A 86 18.17 -8.28 -18.86
CA GLU A 86 19.52 -8.73 -19.27
C GLU A 86 20.61 -8.52 -18.21
N THR A 87 20.24 -8.02 -17.03
CA THR A 87 21.22 -7.74 -15.96
C THR A 87 21.92 -9.02 -15.49
N GLU A 88 23.23 -8.96 -15.28
CA GLU A 88 24.04 -10.09 -14.78
C GLU A 88 23.43 -10.74 -13.52
N ALA A 89 22.94 -9.92 -12.60
CA ALA A 89 22.25 -10.34 -11.40
C ALA A 89 21.07 -11.30 -11.68
N TYR A 90 20.20 -10.90 -12.61
CA TYR A 90 19.05 -11.71 -13.02
C TYR A 90 19.50 -12.97 -13.77
N GLN A 91 20.47 -12.86 -14.67
CA GLN A 91 20.97 -14.00 -15.44
C GLN A 91 21.58 -15.08 -14.53
N ARG A 92 22.34 -14.70 -13.50
CA ARG A 92 22.85 -15.66 -12.50
C ARG A 92 21.73 -16.37 -11.72
N LEU A 93 20.67 -15.64 -11.34
CA LEU A 93 19.50 -16.25 -10.71
C LEU A 93 18.79 -17.20 -11.67
N LEU A 94 18.65 -16.82 -12.93
CA LEU A 94 18.02 -17.65 -13.95
C LEU A 94 18.81 -18.95 -14.16
N HIS A 95 20.14 -18.88 -14.29
CA HIS A 95 21.01 -20.05 -14.44
C HIS A 95 20.98 -21.01 -13.23
N SER A 96 20.79 -20.47 -12.02
CA SER A 96 20.69 -21.27 -10.78
C SER A 96 19.27 -21.71 -10.45
N GLY A 97 18.28 -21.47 -11.32
CA GLY A 97 16.88 -21.80 -11.05
C GLY A 97 16.31 -21.05 -9.84
N PHE A 98 16.82 -19.85 -9.56
CA PHE A 98 16.48 -19.00 -8.42
C PHE A 98 16.82 -19.63 -7.04
N ALA A 99 17.75 -20.59 -6.97
CA ALA A 99 18.17 -21.18 -5.70
C ALA A 99 18.73 -20.15 -4.70
N ASP A 100 19.47 -19.15 -5.20
CA ASP A 100 20.04 -18.08 -4.40
C ASP A 100 19.08 -16.91 -4.16
N TRP A 101 17.88 -16.94 -4.75
CA TRP A 101 16.91 -15.87 -4.60
C TRP A 101 16.35 -15.82 -3.18
N ARG A 102 16.26 -14.60 -2.64
CA ARG A 102 15.72 -14.35 -1.30
C ARG A 102 14.67 -13.24 -1.28
N LEU A 103 13.62 -13.42 -0.49
CA LEU A 103 12.68 -12.36 -0.11
C LEU A 103 13.02 -11.84 1.27
N SER A 104 13.56 -10.62 1.35
CA SER A 104 13.83 -9.96 2.62
C SER A 104 12.63 -9.13 3.06
N VAL A 105 12.22 -9.30 4.32
CA VAL A 105 11.14 -8.52 4.94
C VAL A 105 11.72 -7.69 6.08
N ASP A 106 11.65 -6.36 5.95
CA ASP A 106 12.25 -5.41 6.90
C ASP A 106 11.35 -4.20 7.23
N GLY A 107 11.89 -3.24 7.98
CA GLY A 107 11.18 -2.03 8.41
C GLY A 107 10.46 -2.21 9.74
N LEU A 108 9.18 -1.85 9.80
CA LEU A 108 8.33 -1.89 10.99
C LEU A 108 7.78 -3.31 11.25
N VAL A 109 8.69 -4.24 11.50
CA VAL A 109 8.41 -5.63 11.87
C VAL A 109 9.22 -6.00 13.12
N ALA A 110 8.70 -6.90 13.94
CA ALA A 110 9.37 -7.36 15.16
C ALA A 110 10.58 -8.27 14.85
N ARG A 111 10.49 -9.08 13.78
CA ARG A 111 11.51 -10.04 13.37
C ARG A 111 11.82 -9.91 11.88
N PRO A 112 12.71 -8.98 11.48
CA PRO A 112 13.19 -8.91 10.10
C PRO A 112 13.73 -10.27 9.66
N SER A 113 13.30 -10.75 8.51
CA SER A 113 13.54 -12.13 8.05
C SER A 113 13.88 -12.17 6.56
N SER A 114 14.55 -13.23 6.13
CA SER A 114 14.88 -13.47 4.71
C SER A 114 14.49 -14.89 4.34
N PHE A 115 13.64 -15.05 3.32
CA PHE A 115 13.07 -16.34 2.92
C PHE A 115 13.62 -16.80 1.57
N THR A 116 13.98 -18.07 1.42
CA THR A 116 14.22 -18.69 0.11
C THR A 116 12.92 -18.86 -0.67
N LEU A 117 13.05 -19.05 -1.98
CA LEU A 117 11.92 -19.47 -2.80
C LEU A 117 11.32 -20.80 -2.33
N GLU A 118 12.16 -21.77 -1.93
CA GLU A 118 11.68 -23.05 -1.42
C GLU A 118 10.92 -22.94 -0.10
N GLU A 119 11.42 -22.12 0.84
CA GLU A 119 10.74 -21.86 2.11
C GLU A 119 9.36 -21.28 1.85
N LEU A 120 9.24 -20.29 0.96
CA LEU A 120 7.95 -19.73 0.59
C LEU A 120 7.02 -20.78 -0.03
N LYS A 121 7.53 -21.65 -0.91
CA LYS A 121 6.74 -22.73 -1.52
C LYS A 121 6.22 -23.77 -0.51
N ARG A 122 6.84 -23.89 0.67
CA ARG A 122 6.40 -24.77 1.75
C ARG A 122 5.35 -24.14 2.68
N LEU A 123 5.13 -22.83 2.60
CA LEU A 123 4.11 -22.16 3.41
C LEU A 123 2.69 -22.40 2.86
N PRO A 124 1.64 -22.23 3.68
CA PRO A 124 0.27 -22.32 3.22
C PRO A 124 0.01 -21.42 2.00
N SER A 125 -0.47 -22.02 0.92
CA SER A 125 -0.79 -21.34 -0.32
C SER A 125 -2.30 -21.18 -0.50
N ARG A 126 -2.70 -20.09 -1.14
CA ARG A 126 -4.06 -19.85 -1.64
C ARG A 126 -4.03 -19.69 -3.14
N THR A 127 -5.06 -20.19 -3.81
CA THR A 127 -5.32 -19.94 -5.23
C THR A 127 -6.43 -18.90 -5.37
N GLN A 128 -6.27 -17.97 -6.32
CA GLN A 128 -7.28 -17.00 -6.71
C GLN A 128 -7.28 -16.82 -8.23
N ILE A 129 -8.44 -16.61 -8.83
CA ILE A 129 -8.56 -16.31 -10.26
C ILE A 129 -9.04 -14.88 -10.38
N THR A 130 -8.18 -13.97 -10.83
CA THR A 130 -8.46 -12.53 -10.77
C THR A 130 -8.10 -11.85 -12.10
N LEU A 131 -8.81 -10.76 -12.39
CA LEU A 131 -8.50 -9.87 -13.51
C LEU A 131 -7.25 -9.04 -13.20
N HIS A 132 -6.25 -9.13 -14.06
CA HIS A 132 -5.18 -8.16 -14.16
C HIS A 132 -5.58 -7.10 -15.18
N ALA A 133 -5.85 -5.88 -14.71
CA ALA A 133 -6.21 -4.75 -15.56
C ALA A 133 -5.02 -3.79 -15.66
N CYS A 134 -4.39 -3.73 -16.84
CA CYS A 134 -3.27 -2.84 -17.08
C CYS A 134 -3.75 -1.51 -17.66
N GLU A 135 -3.18 -0.42 -17.16
CA GLU A 135 -3.37 0.95 -17.62
C GLU A 135 -2.92 1.20 -19.07
N MET A 136 -2.07 0.32 -19.62
CA MET A 136 -1.60 0.38 -21.01
C MET A 136 -2.59 -0.24 -22.01
N GLY A 137 -3.80 -0.59 -21.58
CA GLY A 137 -4.92 -0.96 -22.46
C GLY A 137 -5.10 -2.46 -22.72
N TRP A 138 -4.32 -3.32 -22.08
CA TRP A 138 -4.52 -4.77 -22.11
C TRP A 138 -4.97 -5.29 -20.74
N SER A 139 -5.73 -6.37 -20.73
CA SER A 139 -6.23 -6.99 -19.50
C SER A 139 -6.44 -8.47 -19.71
N PHE A 140 -6.23 -9.27 -18.67
CA PHE A 140 -6.41 -10.72 -18.74
C PHE A 140 -6.81 -11.30 -17.38
N ILE A 141 -7.53 -12.41 -17.41
CA ILE A 141 -7.90 -13.18 -16.22
C ILE A 141 -6.94 -14.36 -16.11
N ALA A 142 -6.31 -14.52 -14.95
CA ALA A 142 -5.37 -15.60 -14.67
C ALA A 142 -5.57 -16.19 -13.27
N GLU A 143 -5.16 -17.45 -13.13
CA GLU A 143 -5.08 -18.17 -11.86
C GLU A 143 -3.72 -17.91 -11.21
N TRP A 144 -3.73 -17.45 -9.96
CA TRP A 144 -2.55 -17.12 -9.17
C TRP A 144 -2.53 -18.01 -7.93
N THR A 145 -1.42 -18.70 -7.70
CA THR A 145 -1.23 -19.51 -6.50
C THR A 145 0.01 -19.06 -5.75
N GLY A 146 -0.12 -18.82 -4.45
CA GLY A 146 1.01 -18.39 -3.62
C GLY A 146 0.65 -18.18 -2.17
N VAL A 147 1.64 -17.75 -1.39
CA VAL A 147 1.48 -17.50 0.06
C VAL A 147 0.69 -16.21 0.26
N PRO A 148 -0.41 -16.22 1.03
CA PRO A 148 -1.12 -15.01 1.40
C PRO A 148 -0.20 -14.03 2.12
N LEU A 149 -0.16 -12.76 1.67
CA LEU A 149 0.71 -11.75 2.24
C LEU A 149 0.48 -11.54 3.76
N ASN A 150 -0.77 -11.62 4.21
CA ASN A 150 -1.12 -11.52 5.63
C ASN A 150 -0.46 -12.62 6.48
N TYR A 151 -0.34 -13.84 5.96
CA TYR A 151 0.32 -14.96 6.63
C TYR A 151 1.80 -14.66 6.82
N LEU A 152 2.47 -14.21 5.76
CA LEU A 152 3.89 -13.85 5.80
C LEU A 152 4.15 -12.68 6.78
N LEU A 153 3.34 -11.61 6.71
CA LEU A 153 3.47 -10.45 7.60
C LEU A 153 3.19 -10.78 9.07
N SER A 154 2.28 -11.72 9.33
CA SER A 154 2.00 -12.21 10.69
C SER A 154 3.19 -12.97 11.26
N SER A 155 3.88 -13.79 10.44
CA SER A 155 5.05 -14.56 10.88
C SER A 155 6.21 -13.69 11.35
N VAL A 156 6.47 -12.57 10.65
CA VAL A 156 7.53 -11.60 11.00
C VAL A 156 7.10 -10.58 12.06
N GLY A 157 5.81 -10.57 12.43
CA GLY A 157 5.24 -9.69 13.45
C GLY A 157 5.21 -8.22 13.03
N ILE A 158 4.32 -7.86 12.08
CA ILE A 158 4.11 -6.47 11.68
C ILE A 158 3.75 -5.57 12.88
N LEU A 159 4.44 -4.43 13.03
CA LEU A 159 4.21 -3.53 14.15
C LEU A 159 2.94 -2.68 13.95
N PRO A 160 2.20 -2.31 15.02
CA PRO A 160 0.96 -1.52 14.92
C PRO A 160 1.12 -0.14 14.27
N LYS A 161 2.36 0.36 14.16
CA LYS A 161 2.70 1.64 13.49
C LYS A 161 2.88 1.49 11.98
N ALA A 162 2.97 0.27 11.44
CA ALA A 162 3.04 0.04 10.01
C ALA A 162 1.71 0.44 9.34
N ARG A 163 1.81 1.11 8.20
CA ARG A 163 0.67 1.58 7.40
C ARG A 163 0.77 1.17 5.94
N TYR A 164 1.99 0.93 5.47
CA TYR A 164 2.28 0.58 4.09
C TYR A 164 3.26 -0.59 4.02
N VAL A 165 3.13 -1.37 2.97
CA VAL A 165 4.09 -2.40 2.56
C VAL A 165 4.63 -1.98 1.21
N VAL A 166 5.94 -1.81 1.10
CA VAL A 166 6.61 -1.39 -0.14
C VAL A 166 7.41 -2.55 -0.69
N PHE A 167 7.17 -2.89 -1.95
CA PHE A 167 7.91 -3.89 -2.69
C PHE A 167 9.01 -3.22 -3.50
N PHE A 168 10.23 -3.70 -3.33
CA PHE A 168 11.38 -3.32 -4.12
C PHE A 168 11.73 -4.45 -5.06
N ARG A 169 11.79 -4.13 -6.36
CA ARG A 169 12.32 -5.02 -7.39
C ARG A 169 13.82 -5.21 -7.21
N LEU A 170 14.39 -6.15 -7.95
CA LEU A 170 15.84 -6.29 -8.09
C LEU A 170 16.43 -4.94 -8.59
N ILE A 171 17.15 -4.22 -7.73
CA ILE A 171 17.80 -2.94 -8.06
C ILE A 171 19.27 -3.19 -8.39
N ARG A 172 19.75 -2.56 -9.46
CA ARG A 172 21.17 -2.49 -9.81
C ARG A 172 21.96 -1.87 -8.65
N GLY A 173 22.82 -2.65 -7.99
CA GLY A 173 23.68 -2.23 -6.87
C GLY A 173 23.24 -2.68 -5.46
N GLY A 174 22.07 -3.28 -5.30
CA GLY A 174 21.71 -4.01 -4.08
C GLY A 174 22.30 -5.43 -4.07
N ARG A 175 22.13 -6.21 -2.98
CA ARG A 175 22.42 -7.65 -3.01
C ARG A 175 21.63 -8.28 -4.16
N ALA A 176 22.36 -8.65 -5.22
CA ALA A 176 21.89 -9.01 -6.56
C ALA A 176 20.94 -10.22 -6.64
N SER A 177 20.57 -10.79 -5.50
CA SER A 177 19.73 -11.97 -5.38
C SER A 177 18.43 -11.73 -4.58
N THR A 178 18.17 -10.49 -4.14
CA THR A 178 17.14 -10.24 -3.12
C THR A 178 16.05 -9.29 -3.60
N TRP A 179 14.80 -9.71 -3.41
CA TRP A 179 13.64 -8.82 -3.40
C TRP A 179 13.41 -8.36 -1.97
N ARG A 180 13.04 -7.09 -1.78
CA ARG A 180 12.80 -6.53 -0.45
C ARG A 180 11.36 -6.09 -0.32
N MET A 181 10.73 -6.47 0.78
CA MET A 181 9.45 -5.98 1.23
C MET A 181 9.68 -5.19 2.53
N ARG A 182 9.31 -3.91 2.56
CA ARG A 182 9.50 -3.05 3.72
C ARG A 182 8.17 -2.57 4.27
N CYS A 183 7.93 -2.80 5.56
CA CYS A 183 6.80 -2.21 6.27
C CYS A 183 7.16 -0.81 6.76
N ILE A 184 6.41 0.22 6.37
CA ILE A 184 6.69 1.62 6.73
C ILE A 184 5.47 2.36 7.27
N ARG A 185 5.71 3.47 7.95
CA ARG A 185 4.67 4.34 8.50
C ARG A 185 4.14 5.36 7.50
N LYS A 186 4.98 5.87 6.59
CA LYS A 186 4.65 6.84 5.54
C LYS A 186 5.43 6.53 4.26
N CYS A 187 4.81 6.65 3.08
CA CYS A 187 5.46 6.39 1.80
C CYS A 187 6.75 7.18 1.57
N TYR A 188 6.89 8.40 2.10
CA TYR A 188 8.11 9.22 1.92
C TYR A 188 9.26 8.90 2.89
N SER A 189 9.09 7.95 3.81
CA SER A 189 10.17 7.50 4.70
C SER A 189 11.13 6.49 4.04
N LEU A 190 11.10 6.42 2.71
CA LEU A 190 12.02 5.64 1.89
C LEU A 190 13.37 6.37 1.82
N THR A 191 14.15 6.35 2.89
CA THR A 191 15.60 6.57 2.77
C THR A 191 16.22 5.34 2.09
N PRO A 192 17.17 5.53 1.14
CA PRO A 192 17.90 4.43 0.50
C PRO A 192 18.50 3.43 1.49
#